data_AF-A0A9D9ZBT6-F1
#
_entry.id   AF-A0A9D9ZBT6-F1
#
_cell.length_a   1.000
_cell.length_b   1.000
_cell.length_c   1.000
_cell.angle_alpha   90.00
_cell.angle_beta   90.00
_cell.angle_gamma   90.00
#
_symmetry.space_group_name_H-M   'P 1'
#
loop_
_entity.id
_entity.type
_entity.pdbx_description
1 polymer ?
#
loop_
_entity_poly.entity_id
_entity_poly.type
_entity_poly.pdbx_seq_one_letter_code
_entity_poly.pdbx_strand_id
1 'polypeptide(L)'
;MKNISDRLDTDKREKIGEILRFGIVGIIAALLQYGVYLIMLFFMSPGIANTVGYIISFIFNFFASTHYTFKVKANAKRGMGFALSHVVNYLLQTVTLLLFIYIGVPKAYAPIPMFCVCVPVNFILVRYFLTKKIIR
;
A
#
# COMPACT_ATOMS: atom_id res chain seq x y z
N MET A 1 -13.96 10.51 37.07
CA MET A 1 -13.18 9.33 36.62
C MET A 1 -13.77 8.85 35.30
N LYS A 2 -13.06 8.96 34.17
CA LYS A 2 -13.53 8.38 32.89
C LYS A 2 -13.64 6.86 33.06
N ASN A 3 -14.81 6.29 32.76
CA ASN A 3 -15.07 4.86 32.91
C ASN A 3 -14.17 4.05 31.96
N ILE A 4 -13.85 2.81 32.32
CA ILE A 4 -13.02 1.92 31.50
C ILE A 4 -13.62 1.73 30.10
N SER A 5 -14.96 1.72 29.98
CA SER A 5 -15.68 1.69 28.70
C SER A 5 -15.35 2.89 27.81
N ASP A 6 -15.35 4.12 28.37
CA ASP A 6 -15.09 5.33 27.59
C ASP A 6 -13.67 5.35 27.01
N ARG A 7 -12.69 4.78 27.74
CA ARG A 7 -11.31 4.66 27.27
C ARG A 7 -11.17 3.64 26.14
N LEU A 8 -11.89 2.52 26.22
CA LEU A 8 -11.90 1.50 25.18
C LEU A 8 -12.52 2.01 23.87
N ASP A 9 -13.59 2.81 23.98
CA ASP A 9 -14.24 3.43 22.82
C ASP A 9 -13.37 4.48 22.14
N THR A 10 -12.63 5.31 22.90
CA THR A 10 -11.70 6.29 22.32
C THR A 10 -10.54 5.62 21.58
N ASP A 11 -9.92 4.58 22.15
CA ASP A 11 -8.80 3.85 21.52
C ASP A 11 -9.23 3.17 20.21
N LYS A 12 -10.46 2.65 20.18
CA LYS A 12 -11.02 2.01 18.99
C LYS A 12 -11.27 3.02 17.87
N ARG A 13 -11.80 4.20 18.20
CA ARG A 13 -12.04 5.30 17.25
C ARG A 13 -10.74 5.83 16.67
N GLU A 14 -9.70 5.99 17.48
CA GLU A 14 -8.39 6.45 17.00
C GLU A 14 -7.78 5.45 16.01
N LYS A 15 -7.79 4.15 16.32
CA LYS A 15 -7.29 3.10 15.40
C LYS A 15 -8.06 3.04 14.09
N ILE A 16 -9.39 3.18 14.13
CA ILE A 16 -10.20 3.24 12.91
C ILE A 16 -9.81 4.48 12.08
N GLY A 17 -9.63 5.64 12.73
CA GLY A 17 -9.18 6.85 12.06
C GLY A 17 -7.79 6.75 11.44
N GLU A 18 -6.86 6.01 12.04
CA GLU A 18 -5.55 5.70 11.45
C GLU A 18 -5.68 4.79 10.23
N ILE A 19 -6.52 3.75 10.29
CA ILE A 19 -6.74 2.84 9.17
C ILE A 19 -7.35 3.58 7.97
N LEU A 20 -8.30 4.49 8.21
CA LEU A 20 -8.91 5.30 7.15
C LEU A 20 -7.87 6.21 6.49
N ARG A 21 -7.05 6.91 7.29
CA ARG A 21 -5.96 7.74 6.77
C ARG A 21 -4.94 6.92 5.98
N PHE A 22 -4.59 5.73 6.47
CA PHE A 22 -3.72 4.80 5.75
C PHE A 22 -4.30 4.40 4.39
N GLY A 23 -5.59 4.05 4.36
CA GLY A 23 -6.28 3.70 3.11
C GLY A 23 -6.30 4.85 2.10
N ILE A 24 -6.56 6.08 2.55
CA ILE A 24 -6.55 7.27 1.69
C ILE A 24 -5.15 7.51 1.10
N VAL A 25 -4.11 7.47 1.94
CA VAL A 25 -2.71 7.61 1.47
C VAL A 25 -2.36 6.52 0.46
N GLY A 26 -2.78 5.27 0.71
CA GLY A 26 -2.58 4.16 -0.21
C GLY A 26 -3.25 4.35 -1.58
N ILE A 27 -4.46 4.91 -1.62
CA ILE A 27 -5.17 5.23 -2.87
C ILE A 27 -4.41 6.31 -3.65
N ILE A 28 -3.99 7.39 -2.97
CA ILE A 28 -3.20 8.46 -3.59
C ILE A 28 -1.89 7.90 -4.15
N ALA A 29 -1.23 7.04 -3.39
CA ALA A 29 -0.01 6.37 -3.83
C ALA A 29 -0.25 5.49 -5.06
N ALA A 30 -1.35 4.74 -5.13
CA ALA A 30 -1.70 3.93 -6.29
C ALA A 30 -1.95 4.79 -7.54
N LEU A 31 -2.66 5.92 -7.39
CA LEU A 31 -2.86 6.88 -8.48
C LEU A 31 -1.54 7.50 -8.95
N LEU A 32 -0.64 7.83 -8.01
CA LEU A 32 0.70 8.32 -8.33
C LEU A 32 1.50 7.27 -9.11
N GLN A 33 1.46 6.01 -8.68
CA GLN A 33 2.10 4.90 -9.39
C GLN A 33 1.57 4.80 -10.82
N TYR A 34 0.25 4.88 -11.01
CA TYR A 34 -0.35 4.77 -12.32
C TYR A 34 0.04 5.94 -13.24
N GLY A 35 0.03 7.17 -12.72
CA GLY A 35 0.46 8.35 -13.48
C GLY A 35 1.92 8.24 -13.92
N VAL A 36 2.82 7.85 -13.01
CA VAL A 36 4.23 7.61 -13.34
C VAL A 36 4.37 6.46 -14.34
N TYR A 37 3.62 5.37 -14.17
CA TYR A 37 3.62 4.24 -15.11
C TYR A 37 3.27 4.70 -16.52
N LEU A 38 2.21 5.49 -16.69
CA LEU A 38 1.80 5.97 -18.01
C LEU A 38 2.86 6.85 -18.68
N ILE A 39 3.49 7.74 -17.90
CA ILE A 39 4.59 8.58 -18.40
C ILE A 39 5.80 7.71 -18.78
N MET A 40 6.17 6.76 -17.94
CA MET A 40 7.31 5.89 -18.19
C MET A 40 7.07 4.93 -19.34
N LEU A 41 5.83 4.51 -19.59
CA LEU A 41 5.48 3.61 -20.69
C LEU A 41 5.87 4.17 -22.08
N PHE A 42 6.02 5.49 -22.24
CA PHE A 42 6.54 6.10 -23.47
C PHE A 42 8.02 5.82 -23.71
N PHE A 43 8.80 5.52 -22.67
CA PHE A 43 10.26 5.41 -22.72
C PHE A 43 10.78 3.99 -22.44
N MET A 44 10.00 3.14 -21.77
CA MET A 44 10.46 1.85 -21.28
C MET A 44 9.38 0.76 -21.33
N SER A 45 9.80 -0.49 -21.10
CA SER A 45 8.88 -1.64 -21.08
C SER A 45 7.91 -1.56 -19.90
N PRO A 46 6.71 -2.19 -20.00
CA PRO A 46 5.72 -2.19 -18.92
C PRO A 46 6.26 -2.64 -17.56
N GLY A 47 7.15 -3.64 -17.54
CA GLY A 47 7.76 -4.12 -16.30
C GLY A 47 8.57 -3.00 -15.62
N ILE A 48 9.48 -2.37 -16.36
CA ILE A 48 10.35 -1.30 -15.83
C ILE A 48 9.51 -0.07 -15.46
N ALA A 49 8.54 0.32 -16.30
CA ALA A 49 7.63 1.42 -16.01
C ALA A 49 6.87 1.20 -14.69
N ASN A 50 6.41 -0.03 -14.46
CA ASN A 50 5.74 -0.39 -13.22
C ASN A 50 6.68 -0.36 -12.02
N THR A 51 7.91 -0.85 -12.16
CA THR A 51 8.93 -0.77 -11.11
C THR A 51 9.22 0.66 -10.69
N VAL A 52 9.44 1.56 -11.65
CA VAL A 52 9.71 2.99 -11.38
C VAL A 52 8.52 3.65 -10.68
N GLY A 53 7.31 3.43 -11.20
CA GLY A 53 6.09 3.92 -10.57
C GLY A 53 5.90 3.39 -9.15
N TYR A 54 6.17 2.10 -8.94
CA TYR A 54 6.06 1.45 -7.64
C TYR A 54 7.03 2.04 -6.62
N ILE A 55 8.30 2.25 -7.00
CA ILE A 55 9.31 2.83 -6.10
C ILE A 55 8.92 4.24 -5.68
N ILE A 56 8.54 5.09 -6.64
CA ILE A 56 8.14 6.48 -6.35
C ILE A 56 6.91 6.51 -5.44
N SER A 57 5.90 5.70 -5.76
CA SER A 57 4.69 5.54 -4.96
C SER A 57 4.96 5.02 -3.56
N PHE A 58 5.85 4.04 -3.43
CA PHE A 58 6.24 3.46 -2.14
C PHE A 58 6.93 4.48 -1.24
N ILE A 59 7.86 5.27 -1.79
CA ILE A 59 8.54 6.34 -1.06
C ILE A 59 7.51 7.36 -0.56
N PHE A 60 6.63 7.83 -1.44
CA PHE A 60 5.54 8.74 -1.06
C PHE A 60 4.66 8.14 0.05
N ASN A 61 4.19 6.90 -0.13
CA ASN A 61 3.34 6.21 0.83
C ASN A 61 4.01 6.05 2.19
N PHE A 62 5.31 5.73 2.21
CA PHE A 62 6.08 5.58 3.45
C PHE A 62 6.15 6.90 4.22
N PHE A 63 6.51 8.01 3.56
CA PHE A 63 6.58 9.32 4.21
C PHE A 63 5.20 9.81 4.66
N ALA A 64 4.19 9.73 3.80
CA ALA A 64 2.83 10.14 4.14
C ALA A 64 2.25 9.27 5.28
N SER A 65 2.46 7.96 5.25
CA SER A 65 1.99 7.07 6.31
C SER A 65 2.70 7.33 7.65
N THR A 66 4.01 7.54 7.65
CA THR A 66 4.76 7.79 8.89
C THR A 66 4.44 9.16 9.50
N HIS A 67 4.40 10.22 8.70
CA HIS A 67 4.19 11.59 9.20
C HIS A 67 2.71 11.95 9.42
N TYR A 68 1.82 11.60 8.49
CA TYR A 68 0.41 12.02 8.54
C TYR A 68 -0.50 10.99 9.23
N THR A 69 -0.28 9.70 8.94
CA THR A 69 -1.17 8.63 9.43
C THR A 69 -0.81 8.22 10.85
N PHE A 70 0.44 7.81 11.09
CA PHE A 70 0.82 7.16 12.35
C PHE A 70 1.38 8.12 13.41
N LYS A 71 1.88 9.31 13.04
CA LYS A 71 2.40 10.33 13.98
C LYS A 71 3.35 9.76 15.07
N VAL A 72 4.05 8.66 14.80
CA VAL A 72 4.94 7.97 15.74
C VAL A 72 6.35 7.88 15.20
N LYS A 73 7.35 7.91 16.10
CA LYS A 73 8.71 7.45 15.79
C LYS A 73 8.64 6.02 15.27
N ALA A 74 9.19 5.79 14.08
CA ALA A 74 9.14 4.49 13.41
C ALA A 74 9.59 3.36 14.35
N ASN A 75 8.66 2.52 14.79
CA ASN A 75 9.00 1.30 15.52
C ASN A 75 9.51 0.27 14.49
N ALA A 76 10.78 -0.15 14.63
CA ALA A 76 11.47 -1.00 13.66
C ALA A 76 10.67 -2.25 13.27
N LYS A 77 9.95 -2.89 14.20
CA LYS A 77 9.12 -4.08 13.90
C LYS A 77 7.93 -3.77 12.98
N ARG A 78 7.28 -2.62 13.16
CA ARG A 78 6.16 -2.17 12.30
C ARG A 78 6.65 -1.74 10.92
N GLY A 79 7.81 -1.07 10.86
CA GLY A 79 8.48 -0.70 9.61
C GLY A 79 8.89 -1.93 8.78
N MET A 80 9.44 -2.96 9.43
CA MET A 80 9.79 -4.23 8.74
C MET A 80 8.56 -4.93 8.15
N GLY A 81 7.46 -5.02 8.91
CA GLY A 81 6.22 -5.61 8.40
C GLY A 81 5.64 -4.83 7.21
N PHE A 82 5.71 -3.50 7.26
CA PHE A 82 5.31 -2.63 6.16
C PHE A 82 6.18 -2.85 4.91
N ALA A 83 7.50 -2.87 5.06
CA ALA A 83 8.43 -3.11 3.96
C ALA A 83 8.24 -4.50 3.34
N LEU A 84 8.13 -5.55 4.16
CA LEU A 84 7.91 -6.92 3.68
C LEU A 84 6.59 -7.05 2.91
N SER A 85 5.51 -6.42 3.41
CA SER A 85 4.23 -6.39 2.70
C SER A 85 4.38 -5.76 1.31
N HIS A 86 5.16 -4.69 1.19
CA HIS A 86 5.42 -4.04 -0.09
C HIS A 86 6.34 -4.85 -1.01
N VAL A 87 7.27 -5.67 -0.49
CA VAL A 87 8.04 -6.60 -1.33
C VAL A 87 7.11 -7.66 -1.93
N VAL A 88 6.25 -8.28 -1.12
CA VAL A 88 5.27 -9.27 -1.60
C VAL A 88 4.31 -8.64 -2.60
N ASN A 89 3.81 -7.44 -2.31
CA ASN A 89 2.92 -6.72 -3.20
C ASN A 89 3.58 -6.34 -4.53
N TYR A 90 4.87 -5.97 -4.53
CA TYR A 90 5.61 -5.68 -5.77
C TYR A 90 5.72 -6.92 -6.67
N LEU A 91 6.05 -8.07 -6.10
CA LEU A 91 6.11 -9.33 -6.84
C LEU A 91 4.74 -9.70 -7.40
N LEU A 92 3.69 -9.57 -6.58
CA LEU A 92 2.32 -9.83 -7.01
C LEU A 92 1.90 -8.89 -8.15
N GLN A 93 2.19 -7.60 -8.06
CA GLN A 93 1.92 -6.64 -9.13
C GLN A 93 2.69 -6.99 -10.40
N THR A 94 3.97 -7.36 -10.29
CA THR A 94 4.79 -7.75 -11.45
C THR A 94 4.17 -8.95 -12.18
N VAL A 95 3.83 -10.01 -11.45
CA VAL A 95 3.19 -11.22 -12.03
C VAL A 95 1.83 -10.87 -12.63
N THR A 96 1.01 -10.12 -11.90
CA THR A 96 -0.36 -9.79 -12.32
C THR A 96 -0.37 -8.87 -13.55
N LEU A 97 0.54 -7.90 -13.61
CA LEU A 97 0.72 -7.03 -14.77
C LEU A 97 1.10 -7.83 -16.02
N LEU A 98 2.11 -8.70 -15.89
CA LEU A 98 2.56 -9.53 -17.00
C LEU A 98 1.47 -10.50 -17.46
N LEU A 99 0.68 -11.06 -16.52
CA LEU A 99 -0.45 -11.92 -16.83
C LEU A 99 -1.54 -11.15 -17.61
N PHE A 100 -1.93 -9.95 -17.18
CA PHE A 100 -2.94 -9.17 -17.89
C PHE A 100 -2.48 -8.75 -19.28
N ILE A 101 -1.20 -8.39 -19.44
CA ILE A 101 -0.64 -8.10 -20.77
C ILE A 101 -0.63 -9.38 -21.63
N TYR A 102 -0.25 -10.52 -21.06
CA TYR A 102 -0.19 -11.79 -21.78
C TYR A 102 -1.56 -12.24 -22.32
N ILE A 103 -2.64 -12.05 -21.56
CA ILE A 103 -4.00 -12.35 -22.02
C ILE A 103 -4.61 -11.27 -22.92
N GLY A 104 -3.83 -10.28 -23.33
CA GLY A 104 -4.20 -9.29 -24.36
C GLY A 104 -4.73 -7.95 -23.84
N VAL A 105 -4.66 -7.67 -22.53
CA VAL A 105 -5.01 -6.33 -22.03
C VAL A 105 -3.98 -5.32 -22.53
N PRO A 106 -4.39 -4.19 -23.12
CA PRO A 106 -3.44 -3.19 -23.57
C PRO A 106 -2.58 -2.67 -22.42
N LYS A 107 -1.29 -2.47 -22.68
CA LYS A 107 -0.28 -2.11 -21.66
C LYS A 107 -0.71 -0.93 -20.79
N ALA A 108 -1.30 0.11 -21.39
CA ALA A 108 -1.79 1.28 -20.67
C ALA A 108 -2.90 0.95 -19.65
N TYR A 109 -3.74 -0.05 -19.92
CA TYR A 109 -4.88 -0.43 -19.08
C TYR A 109 -4.60 -1.62 -18.17
N ALA A 110 -3.58 -2.44 -18.44
CA ALA A 110 -3.20 -3.60 -17.64
C ALA A 110 -2.97 -3.31 -16.13
N PRO A 111 -2.47 -2.12 -15.72
CA PRO A 111 -2.40 -1.75 -14.31
C PRO A 111 -3.75 -1.66 -13.60
N ILE A 112 -4.85 -1.36 -14.31
CA ILE A 112 -6.18 -1.20 -13.68
C ILE A 112 -6.63 -2.50 -13.00
N PRO A 113 -6.79 -3.64 -13.71
CA PRO A 113 -7.18 -4.88 -13.06
C PRO A 113 -6.07 -5.41 -12.13
N MET A 114 -4.79 -5.08 -12.38
CA MET A 114 -3.71 -5.34 -11.43
C MET A 114 -3.95 -4.63 -10.08
N PHE A 115 -4.29 -3.34 -10.07
CA PHE A 115 -4.57 -2.61 -8.83
C PHE A 115 -5.81 -3.15 -8.11
N CYS A 116 -6.85 -3.54 -8.85
CA CYS A 116 -8.05 -4.16 -8.27
C CYS A 116 -7.73 -5.43 -7.46
N VAL A 117 -6.68 -6.18 -7.83
CA VAL A 117 -6.23 -7.37 -7.09
C VAL A 117 -5.21 -6.99 -6.01
N CYS A 118 -4.17 -6.26 -6.38
CA CYS A 118 -3.00 -6.07 -5.52
C CYS A 118 -3.24 -5.08 -4.38
N VAL A 119 -4.04 -4.03 -4.58
CA VAL A 119 -4.30 -3.02 -3.54
C VAL A 119 -5.04 -3.64 -2.34
N PRO A 120 -6.15 -4.39 -2.51
CA PRO A 120 -6.79 -5.09 -1.40
C PRO A 120 -5.88 -6.09 -0.70
N VAL A 121 -5.09 -6.87 -1.46
CA VAL A 121 -4.16 -7.85 -0.88
C VAL A 121 -3.10 -7.17 -0.03
N ASN A 122 -2.49 -6.08 -0.51
CA ASN A 122 -1.50 -5.33 0.25
C ASN A 122 -2.10 -4.71 1.51
N PHE A 123 -3.33 -4.20 1.43
CA PHE A 123 -4.03 -3.66 2.60
C PHE A 123 -4.21 -4.72 3.69
N ILE A 124 -4.60 -5.94 3.31
CA ILE A 124 -4.72 -7.07 4.24
C ILE A 124 -3.36 -7.46 4.83
N LEU A 125 -2.31 -7.54 4.01
CA LEU A 125 -0.95 -7.88 4.47
C LEU A 125 -0.42 -6.85 5.47
N VAL A 126 -0.45 -5.57 5.11
CA VAL A 126 -0.01 -4.49 5.99
C VAL A 126 -0.81 -4.52 7.29
N ARG A 127 -2.13 -4.74 7.24
CA ARG A 127 -2.95 -4.88 8.45
C ARG A 127 -2.53 -6.08 9.29
N TYR A 128 -2.30 -7.24 8.69
CA TYR A 128 -1.87 -8.44 9.41
C TYR A 128 -0.54 -8.21 10.13
N PHE A 129 0.46 -7.63 9.46
CA PHE A 129 1.76 -7.35 10.06
C PHE A 129 1.74 -6.22 11.09
N LEU A 130 0.91 -5.18 10.91
CA LEU A 130 0.79 -4.07 11.86
C LEU A 130 -0.07 -4.43 13.09
N THR A 131 -1.07 -5.30 12.93
CA THR A 131 -2.04 -5.65 13.98
C THR A 131 -1.65 -6.93 14.74
N LYS A 132 -0.48 -7.54 14.48
CA LYS A 132 0.06 -8.55 15.40
C LYS A 132 0.34 -7.91 16.78
N LYS A 133 -0.70 -7.86 17.61
CA LYS A 133 -0.63 -8.50 18.93
C LYS A 133 -0.13 -9.90 18.64
N ILE A 134 1.09 -10.19 19.06
CA ILE A 134 1.55 -11.57 19.22
C ILE A 134 0.48 -12.19 20.13
N ILE A 135 -0.42 -12.99 19.57
CA ILE A 135 -1.24 -13.90 20.36
C ILE A 135 -0.26 -14.99 20.78
N ARG A 136 0.41 -14.72 21.90
CA ARG A 136 0.81 -15.63 22.96
C ARG A 136 1.39 -14.81 24.10
#